data_AF-A0A4R6KH57-F1
#
_entry.id   AF-A0A4R6KH57-F1
#
_cell.length_a   1.000
_cell.length_b   1.000
_cell.length_c   1.000
_cell.angle_alpha   90.00
_cell.angle_beta   90.00
_cell.angle_gamma   90.00
#
_symmetry.space_group_name_H-M   'P 1'
#
loop_
_entity.id
_entity.type
_entity.pdbx_description
1 polymer ?
#
loop_
_entity_poly.entity_id
_entity_poly.type
_entity_poly.pdbx_seq_one_letter_code
_entity_poly.pdbx_strand_id
1 'polypeptide(L)'
;MVHLDLYDVLAVAARVLRIDAGAVVRSTDLDAIDRALTAARAHNPGEVPEAAAVLFVGLVREQPFERDNRLVALAVLLQFLGLNGFDLRLEPGADLDDLFDRVADGRFGRWEIADFIRSVLSERSRPVWFEAVGDKEDAMFELFSDSARRAIVLAQEEARLLSHNYVGTEHILLGLIDEGGTAAKHLAEAGITAAAVRTVVLEIIGPGQTAPGDHLPFTPRTKRVLELTRTQARILGSEEFRPEHILLGLIAEGKGVAAQALAKLGADPVRLRRQITAETDLRQRTEDAVHGFLTEDAEHSGTYARSPHIRHRHLVTELTALLDENERLHSETADLREESTRLRKEVTRLRAKLRTHDIDPDT
;
A
#
# COMPACT_ATOMS: atom_id res chain seq x y z
N MET A 1 -12.36 9.19 -4.73
CA MET A 1 -13.07 8.01 -4.22
C MET A 1 -12.41 6.77 -4.79
N VAL A 2 -12.01 5.86 -3.92
CA VAL A 2 -11.50 4.53 -4.26
C VAL A 2 -12.70 3.61 -4.37
N HIS A 3 -12.82 2.88 -5.47
CA HIS A 3 -13.91 1.93 -5.68
C HIS A 3 -13.44 0.52 -5.39
N LEU A 4 -14.33 -0.30 -4.83
CA LEU A 4 -14.16 -1.74 -4.81
C LEU A 4 -14.39 -2.31 -6.21
N ASP A 5 -13.70 -3.40 -6.52
CA ASP A 5 -14.02 -4.28 -7.63
C ASP A 5 -14.63 -5.61 -7.14
N LEU A 6 -15.00 -6.46 -8.10
CA LEU A 6 -15.60 -7.76 -7.83
C LEU A 6 -14.67 -8.64 -6.98
N TYR A 7 -13.36 -8.60 -7.22
CA TYR A 7 -12.39 -9.39 -6.48
C TYR A 7 -12.28 -8.92 -5.03
N ASP A 8 -12.30 -7.61 -4.78
CA ASP A 8 -12.31 -7.07 -3.42
C ASP A 8 -13.51 -7.59 -2.63
N VAL A 9 -14.71 -7.58 -3.23
CA VAL A 9 -15.95 -8.08 -2.60
C VAL A 9 -15.88 -9.58 -2.33
N LEU A 10 -15.39 -10.37 -3.29
CA LEU A 10 -15.24 -11.82 -3.10
C LEU A 10 -14.18 -12.17 -2.05
N ALA A 11 -13.10 -11.39 -1.95
CA ALA A 11 -12.08 -11.56 -0.93
C ALA A 11 -12.62 -11.24 0.48
N VAL A 12 -13.44 -10.19 0.60
CA VAL A 12 -14.16 -9.89 1.85
C VAL A 12 -15.10 -11.04 2.21
N ALA A 13 -15.89 -11.53 1.26
CA ALA A 13 -16.81 -12.64 1.47
C ALA A 13 -16.10 -13.93 1.90
N ALA A 14 -14.99 -14.30 1.26
CA ALA A 14 -14.19 -15.48 1.62
C ALA A 14 -13.71 -15.42 3.08
N ARG A 15 -13.27 -14.24 3.53
CA ARG A 15 -12.82 -14.01 4.91
C ARG A 15 -13.96 -14.10 5.92
N VAL A 16 -15.11 -13.47 5.62
CA VAL A 16 -16.29 -13.46 6.49
C VAL A 16 -16.88 -14.86 6.61
N LEU A 17 -17.06 -15.54 5.49
CA LEU A 17 -17.68 -16.87 5.41
C LEU A 17 -16.73 -18.01 5.81
N ARG A 18 -15.43 -17.72 5.95
CA ARG A 18 -14.37 -18.69 6.27
C ARG A 18 -14.32 -19.87 5.30
N ILE A 19 -14.46 -19.57 4.01
CA ILE A 19 -14.40 -20.56 2.92
C ILE A 19 -13.42 -20.10 1.83
N ASP A 20 -12.95 -21.04 1.02
CA ASP A 20 -12.07 -20.76 -0.12
C ASP A 20 -12.72 -19.82 -1.14
N ALA A 21 -11.92 -18.95 -1.75
CA ALA A 21 -12.39 -17.96 -2.73
C ALA A 21 -13.06 -18.62 -3.96
N GLY A 22 -12.58 -19.78 -4.40
CA GLY A 22 -13.21 -20.55 -5.47
C GLY A 22 -14.57 -21.13 -5.05
N ALA A 23 -14.76 -21.45 -3.77
CA ALA A 23 -16.06 -21.85 -3.26
C ALA A 23 -17.06 -20.68 -3.23
N VAL A 24 -16.62 -19.48 -2.79
CA VAL A 24 -17.45 -18.26 -2.83
C VAL A 24 -17.96 -17.99 -4.25
N VAL A 25 -17.08 -18.01 -5.25
CA VAL A 25 -17.43 -17.75 -6.66
C VAL A 25 -18.54 -18.68 -7.16
N ARG A 26 -18.55 -19.95 -6.74
CA ARG A 26 -19.54 -20.94 -7.19
C ARG A 26 -20.90 -20.82 -6.50
N SER A 27 -20.96 -20.18 -5.34
CA SER A 27 -22.16 -20.07 -4.50
C SER A 27 -22.63 -18.62 -4.34
N THR A 28 -22.32 -17.76 -5.31
CA THR A 28 -22.61 -16.31 -5.27
C THR A 28 -23.19 -15.83 -6.59
N ASP A 29 -24.20 -14.95 -6.54
CA ASP A 29 -24.68 -14.21 -7.71
C ASP A 29 -23.70 -13.08 -8.03
N LEU A 30 -22.80 -13.33 -8.98
CA LEU A 30 -21.78 -12.38 -9.41
C LEU A 30 -22.38 -11.16 -10.13
N ASP A 31 -23.50 -11.35 -10.85
CA ASP A 31 -24.16 -10.28 -11.59
C ASP A 31 -24.83 -9.28 -10.65
N ALA A 32 -25.41 -9.77 -9.54
CA ALA A 32 -25.95 -8.92 -8.48
C ALA A 32 -24.87 -8.05 -7.82
N ILE A 33 -23.68 -8.61 -7.58
CA ILE A 33 -22.54 -7.84 -7.05
C ILE A 33 -22.09 -6.77 -8.06
N ASP A 34 -21.95 -7.14 -9.33
CA ASP A 34 -21.51 -6.20 -10.37
C ASP A 34 -22.50 -5.04 -10.56
N ARG A 35 -23.81 -5.31 -10.51
CA ARG A 35 -24.84 -4.26 -10.49
C ARG A 35 -24.68 -3.30 -9.31
N ALA A 36 -24.47 -3.83 -8.10
CA ALA A 36 -24.29 -3.02 -6.90
C ALA A 36 -23.02 -2.15 -6.97
N LEU A 37 -21.91 -2.71 -7.45
CA LEU A 37 -20.64 -2.00 -7.66
C LEU A 37 -20.77 -0.92 -8.74
N THR A 38 -21.43 -1.22 -9.86
CA THR A 38 -21.66 -0.27 -10.95
C THR A 38 -22.52 0.90 -10.49
N ALA A 39 -23.58 0.63 -9.71
CA ALA A 39 -24.43 1.67 -9.15
C ALA A 39 -23.66 2.60 -8.18
N ALA A 40 -22.77 2.04 -7.36
CA ALA A 40 -21.92 2.82 -6.47
C ALA A 40 -20.90 3.69 -7.24
N ARG A 41 -20.35 3.18 -8.35
CA ARG A 41 -19.39 3.90 -9.22
C ARG A 41 -19.97 5.12 -9.93
N ALA A 42 -21.29 5.22 -10.04
CA ALA A 42 -21.95 6.36 -10.68
C ALA A 42 -21.88 7.67 -9.86
N HIS A 43 -21.39 7.63 -8.62
CA HIS A 43 -21.35 8.78 -7.70
C HIS A 43 -20.04 9.56 -7.78
N ASN A 44 -20.08 10.84 -7.42
CA ASN A 44 -18.90 11.71 -7.47
C ASN A 44 -17.93 11.43 -6.33
N PRO A 45 -16.62 11.76 -6.47
CA PRO A 45 -15.63 11.52 -5.44
C PRO A 45 -15.89 12.13 -4.05
N GLY A 46 -16.75 13.15 -3.96
CA GLY A 46 -17.18 13.78 -2.70
C GLY A 46 -18.43 13.14 -2.06
N GLU A 47 -19.07 12.20 -2.73
CA GLU A 47 -20.33 11.54 -2.34
C GLU A 47 -20.07 10.12 -1.83
N VAL A 48 -18.99 9.95 -1.05
CA VAL A 48 -18.59 8.63 -0.55
C VAL A 48 -19.68 7.98 0.33
N PRO A 49 -20.35 8.69 1.26
CA PRO A 49 -21.45 8.11 2.03
C PRO A 49 -22.60 7.61 1.15
N GLU A 50 -22.94 8.33 0.08
CA GLU A 50 -23.99 7.97 -0.87
C GLU A 50 -23.60 6.75 -1.70
N ALA A 51 -22.35 6.72 -2.20
CA ALA A 51 -21.82 5.57 -2.92
C ALA A 51 -21.81 4.30 -2.03
N ALA A 52 -21.43 4.47 -0.77
CA ALA A 52 -21.43 3.40 0.24
C ALA A 52 -22.85 2.90 0.54
N ALA A 53 -23.81 3.82 0.70
CA ALA A 53 -25.21 3.50 0.91
C ALA A 53 -25.78 2.71 -0.28
N VAL A 54 -25.50 3.13 -1.51
CA VAL A 54 -25.97 2.46 -2.73
C VAL A 54 -25.41 1.04 -2.83
N LEU A 55 -24.11 0.87 -2.57
CA LEU A 55 -23.47 -0.45 -2.55
C LEU A 55 -24.12 -1.36 -1.51
N PHE A 56 -24.29 -0.86 -0.28
CA PHE A 56 -24.86 -1.62 0.81
C PHE A 56 -26.32 -2.03 0.54
N VAL A 57 -27.15 -1.12 0.04
CA VAL A 57 -28.54 -1.43 -0.35
C VAL A 57 -28.59 -2.51 -1.41
N GLY A 58 -27.73 -2.44 -2.43
CA GLY A 58 -27.66 -3.44 -3.48
C GLY A 58 -27.38 -4.83 -2.92
N LEU A 59 -26.36 -4.95 -2.08
CA LEU A 59 -25.98 -6.23 -1.47
C LEU A 59 -27.02 -6.77 -0.49
N VAL A 60 -27.69 -5.91 0.28
CA VAL A 60 -28.73 -6.33 1.22
C VAL A 60 -30.00 -6.81 0.50
N ARG A 61 -30.41 -6.12 -0.57
CA ARG A 61 -31.66 -6.45 -1.28
C ARG A 61 -31.51 -7.58 -2.28
N GLU A 62 -30.41 -7.62 -3.02
CA GLU A 62 -30.20 -8.66 -4.03
C GLU A 62 -29.68 -9.97 -3.45
N GLN A 63 -29.21 -9.95 -2.20
CA GLN A 63 -28.74 -11.13 -1.45
C GLN A 63 -27.82 -12.06 -2.27
N PRO A 64 -26.70 -11.55 -2.83
CA PRO A 64 -25.85 -12.35 -3.70
C PRO A 64 -25.19 -13.55 -3.01
N PHE A 65 -25.11 -13.57 -1.67
CA PHE A 65 -24.50 -14.64 -0.91
C PHE A 65 -25.55 -15.53 -0.24
N GLU A 66 -25.46 -16.86 -0.42
CA GLU A 66 -26.40 -17.82 0.18
C GLU A 66 -26.35 -17.89 1.72
N ARG A 67 -25.21 -17.54 2.32
CA ARG A 67 -24.99 -17.55 3.77
C ARG A 67 -24.49 -16.20 4.25
N ASP A 68 -24.94 -15.80 5.43
CA ASP A 68 -24.45 -14.62 6.16
C ASP A 68 -24.36 -13.33 5.32
N ASN A 69 -25.26 -13.17 4.34
CA ASN A 69 -25.26 -12.03 3.41
C ASN A 69 -25.24 -10.68 4.12
N ARG A 70 -25.93 -10.56 5.27
CA ARG A 70 -25.93 -9.34 6.10
C ARG A 70 -24.53 -9.00 6.62
N LEU A 71 -23.80 -10.00 7.13
CA LEU A 71 -22.43 -9.81 7.63
C LEU A 71 -21.46 -9.49 6.49
N VAL A 72 -21.61 -10.14 5.33
CA VAL A 72 -20.78 -9.84 4.16
C VAL A 72 -21.06 -8.42 3.65
N ALA A 73 -22.33 -8.02 3.53
CA ALA A 73 -22.72 -6.68 3.13
C ALA A 73 -22.19 -5.61 4.11
N LEU A 74 -22.22 -5.88 5.42
CA LEU A 74 -21.65 -5.00 6.43
C LEU A 74 -20.13 -4.87 6.26
N ALA A 75 -19.43 -5.98 6.12
CA ALA A 75 -17.98 -6.00 5.95
C ALA A 75 -17.57 -5.26 4.66
N VAL A 76 -18.34 -5.39 3.58
CA VAL A 76 -18.12 -4.66 2.32
C VAL A 76 -18.37 -3.15 2.50
N LEU A 77 -19.44 -2.76 3.22
CA LEU A 77 -19.71 -1.37 3.56
C LEU A 77 -18.55 -0.75 4.37
N LEU A 78 -18.10 -1.44 5.42
CA LEU A 78 -17.00 -1.01 6.28
C LEU A 78 -15.68 -0.92 5.49
N GLN A 79 -15.40 -1.91 4.63
CA GLN A 79 -14.23 -1.90 3.75
C GLN A 79 -14.28 -0.70 2.79
N PHE A 80 -15.42 -0.46 2.12
CA PHE A 80 -15.59 0.64 1.18
C PHE A 80 -15.39 2.01 1.84
N LEU A 81 -16.00 2.21 3.01
CA LEU A 81 -15.86 3.46 3.77
C LEU A 81 -14.43 3.62 4.27
N GLY A 82 -13.84 2.54 4.78
CA GLY A 82 -12.46 2.51 5.24
C GLY A 82 -11.44 2.84 4.14
N LEU A 83 -11.66 2.37 2.91
CA LEU A 83 -10.83 2.72 1.74
C LEU A 83 -10.91 4.20 1.38
N ASN A 84 -12.01 4.85 1.72
CA ASN A 84 -12.26 6.25 1.41
C ASN A 84 -12.02 7.18 2.59
N GLY A 85 -11.37 6.70 3.66
CA GLY A 85 -10.97 7.51 4.80
C GLY A 85 -12.07 7.75 5.85
N PHE A 86 -13.13 6.96 5.79
CA PHE A 86 -14.23 7.00 6.76
C PHE A 86 -14.11 5.84 7.75
N ASP A 87 -14.29 6.13 9.03
CA ASP A 87 -14.32 5.12 10.10
C ASP A 87 -15.73 5.08 10.69
N LEU A 88 -16.36 3.90 10.66
CA LEU A 88 -17.71 3.69 11.17
C LEU A 88 -17.61 2.90 12.46
N ARG A 89 -17.82 3.58 13.58
CA ARG A 89 -17.93 2.93 14.88
C ARG A 89 -19.37 2.52 15.10
N LEU A 90 -19.64 1.24 14.86
CA LEU A 90 -20.92 0.62 15.15
C LEU A 90 -20.83 -0.02 16.54
N GLU A 91 -21.71 0.37 17.45
CA GLU A 91 -21.93 -0.38 18.69
C GLU A 91 -22.76 -1.64 18.33
N PRO A 92 -22.31 -2.87 18.66
CA PRO A 92 -23.05 -4.08 18.37
C PRO A 92 -24.36 -4.13 19.18
N GLY A 93 -25.52 -4.26 18.51
CA GLY A 93 -26.81 -4.33 19.17
C GLY A 93 -28.01 -4.17 18.23
N ALA A 94 -29.17 -3.86 18.80
CA ALA A 94 -30.47 -3.78 18.10
C ALA A 94 -30.51 -2.77 16.93
N ASP A 95 -29.62 -1.78 16.90
CA ASP A 95 -29.57 -0.74 15.86
C ASP A 95 -29.11 -1.28 14.49
N LEU A 96 -28.29 -2.33 14.47
CA LEU A 96 -27.84 -2.94 13.21
C LEU A 96 -28.91 -3.84 12.61
N ASP A 97 -29.59 -4.63 13.43
CA ASP A 97 -30.67 -5.51 12.94
C ASP A 97 -31.86 -4.68 12.41
N ASP A 98 -32.25 -3.60 13.09
CA ASP A 98 -33.28 -2.67 12.60
C ASP A 98 -32.86 -2.01 11.26
N LEU A 99 -31.60 -1.60 11.13
CA LEU A 99 -31.07 -1.06 9.87
C LEU A 99 -31.18 -2.08 8.73
N PHE A 100 -30.77 -3.33 8.94
CA PHE A 100 -30.85 -4.37 7.92
C PHE A 100 -32.29 -4.67 7.52
N ASP A 101 -33.20 -4.83 8.48
CA ASP A 101 -34.60 -5.13 8.21
C ASP A 101 -35.29 -3.98 7.46
N ARG A 102 -35.01 -2.72 7.82
CA ARG A 102 -35.57 -1.55 7.13
C ARG A 102 -35.04 -1.36 5.72
N VAL A 103 -33.77 -1.68 5.47
CA VAL A 103 -33.17 -1.64 4.13
C VAL A 103 -33.76 -2.74 3.24
N ALA A 104 -33.92 -3.96 3.78
CA ALA A 104 -34.50 -5.10 3.09
C ALA A 104 -35.96 -4.85 2.70
N ASP A 105 -36.76 -4.28 3.61
CA ASP A 105 -38.19 -3.99 3.39
C ASP A 105 -38.46 -2.76 2.54
N GLY A 106 -37.42 -2.06 2.07
CA GLY A 106 -37.59 -0.86 1.24
C GLY A 106 -37.97 0.41 2.00
N ARG A 107 -38.02 0.36 3.34
CA ARG A 107 -38.42 1.46 4.24
C ARG A 107 -37.29 2.45 4.52
N PHE A 108 -36.07 2.10 4.12
CA PHE A 108 -34.88 2.96 4.13
C PHE A 108 -34.41 3.17 2.69
N GLY A 109 -34.45 4.41 2.21
CA GLY A 109 -33.94 4.79 0.90
C GLY A 109 -32.44 5.11 0.94
N ARG A 110 -31.87 5.38 -0.24
CA ARG A 110 -30.45 5.69 -0.41
C ARG A 110 -30.03 6.93 0.39
N TRP A 111 -30.93 7.90 0.51
CA TRP A 111 -30.70 9.17 1.21
C TRP A 111 -30.68 9.00 2.73
N GLU A 112 -31.61 8.22 3.29
CA GLU A 112 -31.70 7.96 4.74
C GLU A 112 -30.49 7.16 5.25
N ILE A 113 -29.97 6.25 4.43
CA ILE A 113 -28.76 5.47 4.75
C ILE A 113 -27.51 6.35 4.67
N ALA A 114 -27.42 7.21 3.65
CA ALA A 114 -26.31 8.16 3.56
C ALA A 114 -26.30 9.13 4.76
N ASP A 115 -27.48 9.56 5.22
CA ASP A 115 -27.62 10.41 6.41
C ASP A 115 -27.31 9.66 7.71
N PHE A 116 -27.75 8.41 7.83
CA PHE A 116 -27.37 7.52 8.93
C PHE A 116 -25.85 7.35 8.98
N ILE A 117 -25.22 7.00 7.85
CA ILE A 117 -23.76 6.90 7.72
C ILE A 117 -23.15 8.23 8.19
N ARG A 118 -23.56 9.38 7.64
CA ARG A 118 -23.08 10.71 8.09
C ARG A 118 -23.22 10.94 9.60
N SER A 119 -24.32 10.50 10.21
CA SER A 119 -24.58 10.70 11.64
C SER A 119 -23.72 9.82 12.56
N VAL A 120 -23.28 8.65 12.07
CA VAL A 120 -22.47 7.67 12.83
C VAL A 120 -20.97 7.79 12.49
N LEU A 121 -20.63 8.52 11.42
CA LEU A 121 -19.27 8.96 11.14
C LEU A 121 -18.84 9.98 12.20
N SER A 122 -17.88 9.61 13.07
CA SER A 122 -17.41 10.52 14.13
C SER A 122 -16.90 11.85 13.56
N GLU A 123 -17.19 12.96 14.25
CA GLU A 123 -16.83 14.36 13.90
C GLU A 123 -15.33 14.61 13.63
N ARG A 124 -14.45 13.61 13.80
CA ARG A 124 -13.02 13.68 13.44
C ARG A 124 -12.71 13.33 11.97
N SER A 125 -13.72 13.08 11.13
CA SER A 125 -13.52 12.54 9.77
C SER A 125 -13.89 13.50 8.63
N ARG A 126 -13.86 14.83 8.84
CA ARG A 126 -13.68 15.75 7.71
C ARG A 126 -12.21 15.68 7.26
N PRO A 127 -11.88 15.74 5.96
CA PRO A 127 -10.48 15.84 5.54
C PRO A 127 -9.96 17.24 5.92
N VAL A 128 -9.17 17.33 7.00
CA VAL A 128 -8.63 18.60 7.54
C VAL A 128 -7.26 18.98 6.94
N TRP A 129 -6.74 18.26 5.94
CA TRP A 129 -5.31 18.41 5.57
C TRP A 129 -4.96 19.54 4.60
N PHE A 130 -5.93 20.32 4.08
CA PHE A 130 -5.64 21.40 3.11
C PHE A 130 -5.95 22.84 3.56
N GLU A 131 -6.41 23.05 4.79
CA GLU A 131 -6.64 24.39 5.34
C GLU A 131 -5.97 24.55 6.71
N ALA A 132 -4.63 24.56 6.73
CA ALA A 132 -3.79 25.40 7.61
C ALA A 132 -2.36 24.85 7.65
N VAL A 133 -1.42 25.71 7.25
CA VAL A 133 0.03 25.52 7.34
C VAL A 133 0.45 25.42 8.81
N GLY A 134 1.35 24.48 9.17
CA GLY A 134 2.28 24.76 10.27
C GLY A 134 2.87 23.61 11.10
N ASP A 135 2.13 22.55 11.46
CA ASP A 135 2.52 21.77 12.67
C ASP A 135 2.29 20.25 12.61
N LYS A 136 1.94 19.67 11.44
CA LYS A 136 1.43 18.28 11.35
C LYS A 136 2.05 17.40 10.26
N GLU A 137 2.99 17.90 9.47
CA GLU A 137 3.81 17.03 8.60
C GLU A 137 4.71 16.14 9.46
N ASP A 138 5.31 16.69 10.53
CA ASP A 138 6.24 15.98 11.42
C ASP A 138 5.60 14.75 12.09
N ALA A 139 4.38 14.88 12.62
CA ALA A 139 3.65 13.77 13.24
C ALA A 139 3.23 12.67 12.25
N MET A 140 3.07 12.99 10.96
CA MET A 140 2.84 12.00 9.92
C MET A 140 4.14 11.24 9.62
N PHE A 141 5.28 11.95 9.57
CA PHE A 141 6.60 11.36 9.34
C PHE A 141 7.10 10.48 10.50
N GLU A 142 6.64 10.70 11.72
CA GLU A 142 6.92 9.82 12.87
C GLU A 142 6.38 8.39 12.69
N LEU A 143 5.31 8.21 11.90
CA LEU A 143 4.75 6.88 11.60
C LEU A 143 5.45 6.17 10.44
N PHE A 144 6.35 6.84 9.72
CA PHE A 144 7.16 6.19 8.69
C PHE A 144 8.32 5.45 9.34
N SER A 145 8.53 4.21 8.89
CA SER A 145 9.75 3.46 9.23
C SER A 145 10.98 4.22 8.75
N ASP A 146 12.15 3.92 9.31
CA ASP A 146 13.40 4.55 8.87
C ASP A 146 13.66 4.32 7.37
N SER A 147 13.34 3.13 6.85
CA SER A 147 13.40 2.80 5.42
C SER A 147 12.46 3.66 4.58
N ALA A 148 11.22 3.84 5.02
CA ALA A 148 10.25 4.65 4.32
C ALA A 148 10.63 6.14 4.33
N ARG A 149 11.19 6.65 5.44
CA ARG A 149 11.75 8.02 5.51
C ARG A 149 12.94 8.18 4.55
N ARG A 150 13.86 7.20 4.50
CA ARG A 150 14.97 7.18 3.54
C ARG A 150 14.49 7.23 2.10
N ALA A 151 13.48 6.43 1.72
CA ALA A 151 12.90 6.47 0.37
C ALA A 151 12.36 7.87 -0.02
N ILE A 152 11.76 8.60 0.92
CA ILE A 152 11.29 9.97 0.68
C ILE A 152 12.44 10.97 0.52
N VAL A 153 13.51 10.82 1.31
CA VAL A 153 14.73 11.65 1.14
C VAL A 153 15.36 11.38 -0.22
N LEU A 154 15.51 10.12 -0.61
CA LEU A 154 16.02 9.73 -1.93
C LEU A 154 15.13 10.27 -3.06
N ALA A 155 13.81 10.30 -2.88
CA ALA A 155 12.91 10.94 -3.83
C ALA A 155 13.17 12.45 -3.96
N GLN A 156 13.47 13.15 -2.87
CA GLN A 156 13.86 14.56 -2.93
C GLN A 156 15.20 14.74 -3.64
N GLU A 157 16.17 13.86 -3.41
CA GLU A 157 17.46 13.86 -4.11
C GLU A 157 17.27 13.63 -5.62
N GLU A 158 16.43 12.68 -6.02
CA GLU A 158 16.08 12.43 -7.42
C GLU A 158 15.44 13.64 -8.10
N ALA A 159 14.52 14.31 -7.41
CA ALA A 159 13.95 15.57 -7.90
C ALA A 159 15.03 16.62 -8.14
N ARG A 160 16.02 16.72 -7.25
CA ARG A 160 17.17 17.65 -7.40
C ARG A 160 18.09 17.24 -8.54
N LEU A 161 18.40 15.96 -8.66
CA LEU A 161 19.25 15.41 -9.73
C LEU A 161 18.64 15.68 -11.10
N LEU A 162 17.32 15.57 -11.24
CA LEU A 162 16.57 15.90 -12.45
C LEU A 162 16.29 17.40 -12.61
N SER A 163 16.74 18.23 -11.67
CA SER A 163 16.50 19.69 -11.61
C SER A 163 15.03 20.08 -11.55
N HIS A 164 14.15 19.21 -11.07
CA HIS A 164 12.74 19.48 -10.86
C HIS A 164 12.53 20.27 -9.56
N ASN A 165 11.64 21.27 -9.61
CA ASN A 165 11.32 22.15 -8.47
C ASN A 165 10.14 21.65 -7.61
N TYR A 166 9.83 20.36 -7.71
CA TYR A 166 8.78 19.69 -6.95
C TYR A 166 9.11 18.20 -6.78
N VAL A 167 8.48 17.55 -5.81
CA VAL A 167 8.56 16.09 -5.66
C VAL A 167 7.28 15.45 -6.18
N GLY A 168 7.34 14.88 -7.38
CA GLY A 168 6.24 14.16 -8.05
C GLY A 168 6.23 12.67 -7.71
N THR A 169 5.21 11.98 -8.21
CA THR A 169 5.01 10.53 -8.01
C THR A 169 6.20 9.70 -8.51
N GLU A 170 6.82 10.16 -9.59
CA GLU A 170 7.96 9.56 -10.27
C GLU A 170 9.24 9.62 -9.43
N HIS A 171 9.42 10.70 -8.66
CA HIS A 171 10.51 10.80 -7.72
C HIS A 171 10.31 9.84 -6.54
N ILE A 172 9.08 9.68 -6.05
CA ILE A 172 8.77 8.67 -5.02
C ILE A 172 9.07 7.27 -5.54
N LEU A 173 8.69 6.96 -6.79
CA LEU A 173 9.02 5.68 -7.40
C LEU A 173 10.53 5.44 -7.49
N LEU A 174 11.30 6.46 -7.91
CA LEU A 174 12.76 6.37 -7.96
C LEU A 174 13.37 6.19 -6.57
N GLY A 175 12.94 6.99 -5.59
CA GLY A 175 13.39 6.89 -4.21
C GLY A 175 13.09 5.53 -3.57
N LEU A 176 11.96 4.89 -3.92
CA LEU A 176 11.65 3.53 -3.49
C LEU A 176 12.57 2.47 -4.12
N ILE A 177 13.04 2.70 -5.35
CA ILE A 177 13.99 1.79 -6.01
C ILE A 177 15.38 1.97 -5.39
N ASP A 178 15.82 3.21 -5.21
CA ASP A 178 17.15 3.53 -4.68
C ASP A 178 17.29 3.19 -3.19
N GLU A 179 16.18 3.10 -2.43
CA GLU A 179 16.20 2.67 -1.03
C GLU A 179 16.61 1.20 -0.87
N GLY A 180 16.43 0.37 -1.90
CA GLY A 180 16.94 -1.00 -1.96
C GLY A 180 16.19 -2.04 -1.12
N GLY A 181 15.12 -1.66 -0.40
CA GLY A 181 14.33 -2.57 0.42
C GLY A 181 13.28 -3.39 -0.35
N THR A 182 12.25 -3.86 0.36
CA THR A 182 11.19 -4.74 -0.16
C THR A 182 10.50 -4.17 -1.40
N ALA A 183 10.20 -2.87 -1.41
CA ALA A 183 9.59 -2.21 -2.58
C ALA A 183 10.49 -2.27 -3.81
N ALA A 184 11.79 -2.00 -3.65
CA ALA A 184 12.78 -2.07 -4.73
C ALA A 184 12.88 -3.49 -5.29
N LYS A 185 12.89 -4.51 -4.42
CA LYS A 185 12.90 -5.93 -4.82
C LYS A 185 11.72 -6.26 -5.72
N HIS A 186 10.50 -5.91 -5.34
CA HIS A 186 9.31 -6.18 -6.16
C HIS A 186 9.33 -5.45 -7.50
N LEU A 187 9.84 -4.22 -7.53
CA LEU A 187 10.02 -3.46 -8.76
C LEU A 187 11.07 -4.12 -9.67
N ALA A 188 12.19 -4.57 -9.11
CA ALA A 188 13.23 -5.29 -9.84
C ALA A 188 12.75 -6.63 -10.41
N GLU A 189 11.95 -7.39 -9.65
CA GLU A 189 11.30 -8.62 -10.13
C GLU A 189 10.31 -8.37 -11.29
N ALA A 190 9.72 -7.17 -11.33
CA ALA A 190 8.90 -6.70 -12.45
C ALA A 190 9.74 -6.13 -13.61
N GLY A 191 11.07 -6.18 -13.54
CA GLY A 191 11.97 -5.64 -14.56
C GLY A 191 12.12 -4.12 -14.54
N ILE A 192 11.66 -3.46 -13.47
CA ILE A 192 11.70 -2.00 -13.32
C ILE A 192 12.99 -1.62 -12.60
N THR A 193 13.81 -0.80 -13.26
CA THR A 193 15.09 -0.29 -12.72
C THR A 193 15.07 1.23 -12.66
N ALA A 194 15.83 1.81 -11.73
CA ALA A 194 15.90 3.27 -11.59
C ALA A 194 16.39 3.93 -12.88
N ALA A 195 17.38 3.35 -13.58
CA ALA A 195 17.86 3.86 -14.87
C ALA A 195 16.77 3.90 -15.95
N ALA A 196 15.95 2.85 -16.04
CA ALA A 196 14.84 2.80 -17.00
C ALA A 196 13.75 3.82 -16.63
N VAL A 197 13.42 3.95 -15.34
CA VAL A 197 12.45 4.95 -14.87
C VAL A 197 12.95 6.37 -15.14
N ARG A 198 14.20 6.71 -14.82
CA ARG A 198 14.79 8.04 -15.10
C ARG A 198 14.70 8.39 -16.59
N THR A 199 14.98 7.42 -17.47
CA THR A 199 14.87 7.60 -18.92
C THR A 199 13.43 7.98 -19.31
N VAL A 200 12.44 7.23 -18.83
CA VAL A 200 11.03 7.51 -19.13
C VAL A 200 10.57 8.85 -18.53
N VAL A 201 11.01 9.19 -17.32
CA VAL A 201 10.68 10.47 -16.68
C VAL A 201 11.20 11.64 -17.50
N LEU A 202 12.45 11.57 -17.96
CA LEU A 202 13.05 12.59 -18.83
C LEU A 202 12.37 12.68 -20.19
N GLU A 203 11.85 11.57 -20.72
CA GLU A 203 11.06 11.59 -21.96
C GLU A 203 9.68 12.26 -21.78
N ILE A 204 9.06 12.13 -20.60
CA ILE A 204 7.72 12.68 -20.32
C ILE A 204 7.78 14.16 -19.91
N ILE A 205 8.69 14.50 -19.00
CA ILE A 205 8.75 15.83 -18.36
C ILE A 205 9.91 16.67 -18.92
N GLY A 206 11.00 16.03 -19.37
CA GLY A 206 12.27 16.70 -19.65
C GLY A 206 13.07 16.99 -18.38
N PRO A 207 14.34 17.42 -18.50
CA PRO A 207 15.08 17.95 -17.36
C PRO A 207 14.52 19.30 -16.93
N GLY A 208 14.56 19.60 -15.64
CA GLY A 208 14.19 20.93 -15.15
C GLY A 208 15.20 22.01 -15.56
N GLN A 209 14.73 23.24 -15.70
CA GLN A 209 15.50 24.36 -16.26
C GLN A 209 16.07 25.31 -15.19
N THR A 210 15.76 25.08 -13.92
CA THR A 210 16.11 25.96 -12.80
C THR A 210 16.68 25.14 -11.67
N ALA A 211 17.69 25.70 -11.00
CA ALA A 211 18.23 25.10 -9.78
C ALA A 211 17.09 24.95 -8.75
N PRO A 212 16.89 23.75 -8.19
CA PRO A 212 15.87 23.52 -7.18
C PRO A 212 16.17 24.32 -5.91
N GLY A 213 15.13 24.90 -5.29
CA GLY A 213 15.26 25.63 -4.03
C GLY A 213 15.54 24.72 -2.82
N ASP A 214 15.76 25.32 -1.66
CA ASP A 214 16.09 24.58 -0.42
C ASP A 214 14.97 23.61 -0.01
N HIS A 215 13.71 23.98 -0.19
CA HIS A 215 12.55 23.12 0.06
C HIS A 215 11.80 22.80 -1.22
N LEU A 216 11.62 21.50 -1.49
CA LEU A 216 10.85 21.01 -2.64
C LEU A 216 9.43 20.62 -2.20
N PRO A 217 8.38 21.29 -2.70
CA PRO A 217 7.02 20.94 -2.36
C PRO A 217 6.61 19.61 -3.01
N PHE A 218 5.84 18.79 -2.29
CA PHE A 218 5.16 17.64 -2.87
C PHE A 218 4.01 18.06 -3.78
N THR A 219 3.87 17.39 -4.93
CA THR A 219 2.70 17.61 -5.80
C THR A 219 1.40 17.14 -5.14
N PRO A 220 0.22 17.64 -5.56
CA PRO A 220 -1.07 17.13 -5.05
C PRO A 220 -1.22 15.62 -5.18
N ARG A 221 -0.72 15.02 -6.27
CA ARG A 221 -0.72 13.56 -6.46
C ARG A 221 0.22 12.84 -5.51
N THR A 222 1.40 13.41 -5.26
CA THR A 222 2.33 12.83 -4.27
C THR A 222 1.73 12.86 -2.86
N LYS A 223 1.08 13.98 -2.48
CA LYS A 223 0.34 14.04 -1.21
C LYS A 223 -0.74 12.97 -1.14
N ARG A 224 -1.46 12.76 -2.24
CA ARG A 224 -2.46 11.69 -2.33
C ARG A 224 -1.85 10.29 -2.19
N VAL A 225 -0.68 10.03 -2.77
CA VAL A 225 0.07 8.78 -2.58
C VAL A 225 0.38 8.56 -1.10
N LEU A 226 0.86 9.59 -0.38
CA LEU A 226 1.15 9.49 1.06
C LEU A 226 -0.11 9.23 1.89
N GLU A 227 -1.25 9.83 1.53
CA GLU A 227 -2.54 9.51 2.14
C GLU A 227 -2.93 8.05 1.90
N LEU A 228 -2.72 7.54 0.69
CA LEU A 228 -3.01 6.15 0.34
C LEU A 228 -2.08 5.18 1.05
N THR A 229 -0.81 5.53 1.29
CA THR A 229 0.14 4.73 2.09
C THR A 229 -0.46 4.34 3.44
N ARG A 230 -1.10 5.28 4.13
CA ARG A 230 -1.78 5.01 5.41
C ARG A 230 -2.90 4.00 5.27
N THR A 231 -3.70 4.12 4.22
CA THR A 231 -4.77 3.16 3.93
C THR A 231 -4.19 1.77 3.67
N GLN A 232 -3.09 1.66 2.92
CA GLN A 232 -2.44 0.38 2.62
C GLN A 232 -1.85 -0.26 3.89
N ALA A 233 -1.13 0.51 4.71
CA ALA A 233 -0.59 0.04 5.98
C ALA A 233 -1.70 -0.50 6.89
N ARG A 234 -2.82 0.22 7.00
CA ARG A 234 -3.97 -0.21 7.80
C ARG A 234 -4.63 -1.49 7.27
N ILE A 235 -4.79 -1.62 5.95
CA ILE A 235 -5.34 -2.85 5.33
C ILE A 235 -4.47 -4.06 5.64
N LEU A 236 -3.15 -3.86 5.68
CA LEU A 236 -2.16 -4.89 5.97
C LEU A 236 -1.88 -5.04 7.46
N GLY A 237 -2.61 -4.33 8.33
CA GLY A 237 -2.46 -4.44 9.79
C GLY A 237 -1.16 -3.88 10.35
N SER A 238 -0.42 -3.08 9.58
CA SER A 238 0.87 -2.55 10.01
C SER A 238 0.72 -1.25 10.82
N GLU A 239 1.45 -1.18 11.94
CA GLU A 239 1.50 -0.01 12.82
C GLU A 239 2.39 1.12 12.26
N GLU A 240 3.27 0.80 11.31
CA GLU A 240 4.20 1.73 10.67
C GLU A 240 4.00 1.79 9.14
N PHE A 241 4.35 2.91 8.53
CA PHE A 241 4.36 3.09 7.08
C PHE A 241 5.72 2.66 6.53
N ARG A 242 5.71 1.61 5.71
CA ARG A 242 6.89 0.95 5.13
C ARG A 242 6.97 1.23 3.62
N PRO A 243 8.13 1.03 2.97
CA PRO A 243 8.29 1.25 1.53
C PRO A 243 7.23 0.54 0.66
N GLU A 244 6.86 -0.69 1.01
CA GLU A 244 5.83 -1.47 0.33
C GLU A 244 4.44 -0.82 0.42
N HIS A 245 4.10 -0.15 1.53
CA HIS A 245 2.85 0.60 1.67
C HIS A 245 2.85 1.83 0.75
N ILE A 246 4.00 2.48 0.58
CA ILE A 246 4.14 3.62 -0.34
C ILE A 246 4.00 3.15 -1.79
N LEU A 247 4.63 2.03 -2.14
CA LEU A 247 4.51 1.43 -3.47
C LEU A 247 3.06 1.04 -3.79
N LEU A 248 2.36 0.42 -2.83
CA LEU A 248 0.93 0.12 -2.96
C LEU A 248 0.10 1.41 -3.08
N GLY A 249 0.47 2.49 -2.37
CA GLY A 249 -0.13 3.81 -2.51
C GLY A 249 0.04 4.40 -3.91
N LEU A 250 1.23 4.27 -4.51
CA LEU A 250 1.50 4.66 -5.89
C LEU A 250 0.63 3.89 -6.89
N ILE A 251 0.54 2.57 -6.73
CA ILE A 251 -0.28 1.70 -7.57
C ILE A 251 -1.77 2.08 -7.44
N ALA A 252 -2.23 2.35 -6.22
CA ALA A 252 -3.62 2.72 -5.94
C ALA A 252 -3.99 4.10 -6.49
N GLU A 253 -3.07 5.07 -6.50
CA GLU A 253 -3.31 6.37 -7.14
C GLU A 253 -3.48 6.23 -8.66
N GLY A 254 -2.72 5.31 -9.28
CA GLY A 254 -2.93 4.84 -10.64
C GLY A 254 -2.79 5.88 -11.75
N LYS A 255 -2.39 7.12 -11.40
CA LYS A 255 -2.24 8.27 -12.28
C LYS A 255 -0.93 8.99 -12.00
N GLY A 256 -0.57 9.93 -12.88
CA GLY A 256 0.69 10.68 -12.76
C GLY A 256 1.83 10.02 -13.53
N VAL A 257 3.05 10.51 -13.32
CA VAL A 257 4.21 10.12 -14.12
C VAL A 257 4.76 8.77 -13.68
N ALA A 258 4.70 8.42 -12.39
CA ALA A 258 5.06 7.07 -11.93
C ALA A 258 4.20 5.98 -12.59
N ALA A 259 2.88 6.17 -12.62
CA ALA A 259 1.96 5.23 -13.26
C ALA A 259 2.25 5.09 -14.76
N GLN A 260 2.55 6.20 -15.45
CA GLN A 260 2.96 6.19 -16.85
C GLN A 260 4.30 5.48 -17.06
N ALA A 261 5.28 5.69 -16.17
CA ALA A 261 6.57 5.04 -16.23
C ALA A 261 6.44 3.52 -16.04
N LEU A 262 5.70 3.09 -15.02
CA LEU A 262 5.41 1.68 -14.78
C LEU A 262 4.71 1.03 -16.00
N ALA A 263 3.68 1.70 -16.54
CA ALA A 263 2.98 1.20 -17.72
C ALA A 263 3.88 1.10 -18.96
N LYS A 264 4.69 2.13 -19.23
CA LYS A 264 5.59 2.17 -20.39
C LYS A 264 6.70 1.12 -20.30
N LEU A 265 7.12 0.77 -19.09
CA LEU A 265 8.10 -0.28 -18.83
C LEU A 265 7.47 -1.68 -18.73
N GLY A 266 6.16 -1.81 -18.95
CA GLY A 266 5.46 -3.10 -19.02
C GLY A 266 5.13 -3.71 -17.66
N ALA A 267 5.16 -2.93 -16.57
CA ALA A 267 4.69 -3.41 -15.28
C ALA A 267 3.17 -3.66 -15.32
N ASP A 268 2.74 -4.78 -14.74
CA ASP A 268 1.33 -5.06 -14.46
C ASP A 268 1.01 -4.65 -13.02
N PRO A 269 0.26 -3.55 -12.81
CA PRO A 269 -0.04 -3.04 -11.47
C PRO A 269 -0.86 -4.02 -10.62
N VAL A 270 -1.71 -4.84 -11.25
CA VAL A 270 -2.54 -5.83 -10.55
C VAL A 270 -1.65 -6.96 -10.04
N ARG A 271 -0.77 -7.47 -10.89
CA ARG A 271 0.19 -8.51 -10.51
C ARG A 271 1.15 -8.02 -9.42
N LEU A 272 1.70 -6.81 -9.58
CA LEU A 272 2.64 -6.21 -8.63
C LEU A 272 1.98 -6.03 -7.25
N ARG A 273 0.75 -5.49 -7.21
CA ARG A 273 -0.03 -5.40 -5.97
C ARG A 273 -0.23 -6.77 -5.31
N ARG A 274 -0.61 -7.79 -6.09
CA ARG A 274 -0.83 -9.15 -5.57
C ARG A 274 0.44 -9.73 -4.95
N GLN A 275 1.58 -9.57 -5.60
CA GLN A 275 2.88 -10.05 -5.11
C GLN A 275 3.24 -9.39 -3.77
N ILE A 276 3.15 -8.06 -3.69
CA ILE A 276 3.45 -7.31 -2.47
C ILE A 276 2.53 -7.77 -1.33
N THR A 277 1.21 -7.78 -1.55
CA THR A 277 0.25 -8.17 -0.49
C THR A 277 0.44 -9.60 0.01
N ALA A 278 0.83 -10.53 -0.87
CA ALA A 278 1.04 -11.93 -0.49
C ALA A 278 2.33 -12.11 0.33
N GLU A 279 3.41 -11.40 -0.02
CA GLU A 279 4.66 -11.44 0.75
C GLU A 279 4.49 -10.77 2.13
N THR A 280 3.78 -9.64 2.19
CA THR A 280 3.49 -8.96 3.47
C THR A 280 2.60 -9.79 4.39
N ASP A 281 1.55 -10.44 3.87
CA ASP A 281 0.68 -11.32 4.68
C ASP A 281 1.46 -12.54 5.21
N LEU A 282 2.36 -13.12 4.41
CA LEU A 282 3.23 -14.21 4.87
C LEU A 282 4.20 -13.74 5.97
N ARG A 283 4.81 -12.54 5.82
CA ARG A 283 5.69 -11.95 6.83
C ARG A 283 4.93 -11.69 8.13
N GLN A 284 3.75 -11.08 8.07
CA GLN A 284 2.93 -10.80 9.24
C GLN A 284 2.50 -12.08 9.95
N ARG A 285 2.01 -13.10 9.23
CA ARG A 285 1.67 -14.39 9.83
C ARG A 285 2.88 -15.07 10.47
N THR A 286 4.06 -14.88 9.91
CA THR A 286 5.30 -15.41 10.49
C THR A 286 5.64 -14.67 11.78
N GLU A 287 5.55 -13.35 11.79
CA GLU A 287 5.76 -12.50 12.97
C GLU A 287 4.74 -12.80 14.08
N ASP A 288 3.47 -12.96 13.72
CA ASP A 288 2.37 -13.34 14.63
C ASP A 288 2.55 -14.76 15.18
N ALA A 289 2.96 -15.71 14.34
CA ALA A 289 3.22 -17.09 14.77
C ALA A 289 4.44 -17.18 15.69
N VAL A 290 5.50 -16.42 15.41
CA VAL A 290 6.67 -16.30 16.28
C VAL A 290 6.26 -15.65 17.60
N HIS A 291 5.48 -14.56 17.57
CA HIS A 291 4.98 -13.93 18.79
C HIS A 291 4.09 -14.89 19.59
N GLY A 292 3.18 -15.61 18.94
CA GLY A 292 2.31 -16.61 19.55
C GLY A 292 3.09 -17.73 20.22
N PHE A 293 4.08 -18.31 19.51
CA PHE A 293 4.97 -19.35 20.04
C PHE A 293 5.77 -18.85 21.26
N LEU A 294 6.28 -17.62 21.23
CA LEU A 294 7.01 -17.02 22.34
C LEU A 294 6.11 -16.71 23.55
N THR A 295 4.80 -16.50 23.35
CA THR A 295 3.84 -16.26 24.44
C THR A 295 3.23 -17.54 25.03
N GLU A 296 3.05 -18.61 24.24
CA GLU A 296 2.44 -19.87 24.72
C GLU A 296 3.36 -20.65 25.69
N ASP A 297 4.69 -20.56 25.51
CA ASP A 297 5.68 -21.13 26.45
C ASP A 297 5.74 -20.38 27.80
N ALA A 298 5.26 -19.13 27.84
CA ALA A 298 5.18 -18.34 29.06
C ALA A 298 4.00 -18.73 29.96
N GLU A 299 2.94 -19.32 29.40
CA GLU A 299 1.77 -19.77 30.16
C GLU A 299 1.89 -21.24 30.63
N HIS A 300 2.70 -22.07 29.95
CA HIS A 300 2.87 -23.49 30.31
C HIS A 300 4.03 -23.79 31.27
N SER A 301 4.90 -22.83 31.60
CA SER A 301 6.01 -23.03 32.56
C SER A 301 5.70 -22.37 33.91
N GLY A 302 4.91 -23.06 34.74
CA GLY A 302 4.42 -22.62 36.05
C GLY A 302 5.46 -22.35 37.16
N THR A 303 6.74 -22.18 36.87
CA THR A 303 7.75 -21.80 37.85
C THR A 303 8.90 -21.08 37.18
N TYR A 304 8.93 -19.75 37.21
CA TYR A 304 10.11 -18.89 37.44
C TYR A 304 9.71 -17.42 37.23
N ALA A 305 8.99 -16.86 38.19
CA ALA A 305 8.87 -15.41 38.33
C ALA A 305 10.23 -14.84 38.78
N ARG A 306 11.02 -14.30 37.84
CA ARG A 306 11.94 -13.17 38.04
C ARG A 306 12.40 -12.59 36.68
N SER A 307 11.77 -11.48 36.30
CA SER A 307 12.02 -10.56 35.19
C SER A 307 12.31 -11.13 33.79
N PRO A 308 11.27 -11.54 33.06
CA PRO A 308 11.34 -11.81 31.62
C PRO A 308 11.52 -10.54 30.75
N HIS A 309 11.01 -9.38 31.18
CA HIS A 309 10.88 -8.20 30.31
C HIS A 309 12.21 -7.61 29.78
N ILE A 310 13.33 -7.79 30.47
CA ILE A 310 14.64 -7.25 30.01
C ILE A 310 15.28 -8.19 28.99
N ARG A 311 15.15 -9.51 29.16
CA ARG A 311 15.73 -10.52 28.26
C ARG A 311 14.89 -10.70 26.99
N HIS A 312 13.56 -10.55 27.11
CA HIS A 312 12.59 -10.61 26.00
C HIS A 312 12.72 -9.42 25.04
N ARG A 313 12.90 -8.20 25.58
CA ARG A 313 13.16 -7.02 24.76
C ARG A 313 14.50 -7.13 24.04
N HIS A 314 15.52 -7.68 24.71
CA HIS A 314 16.83 -7.89 24.10
C HIS A 314 16.79 -8.87 22.93
N LEU A 315 16.05 -9.97 23.04
CA LEU A 315 15.91 -10.97 21.98
C LEU A 315 15.12 -10.46 20.77
N VAL A 316 14.03 -9.72 20.99
CA VAL A 316 13.29 -9.06 19.91
C VAL A 316 14.17 -7.99 19.25
N THR A 317 14.86 -7.16 20.02
CA THR A 317 15.82 -6.18 19.47
C THR A 317 16.97 -6.86 18.73
N GLU A 318 17.49 -8.00 19.20
CA GLU A 318 18.51 -8.79 18.49
C GLU A 318 17.98 -9.42 17.21
N LEU A 319 16.75 -9.95 17.20
CA LEU A 319 16.16 -10.53 16.00
C LEU A 319 15.82 -9.47 14.94
N THR A 320 15.24 -8.34 15.36
CA THR A 320 15.00 -7.21 14.45
C THR A 320 16.32 -6.66 13.92
N ALA A 321 17.34 -6.49 14.78
CA ALA A 321 18.67 -6.07 14.33
C ALA A 321 19.34 -7.08 13.38
N LEU A 322 19.14 -8.38 13.58
CA LEU A 322 19.63 -9.41 12.68
C LEU A 322 18.89 -9.43 11.35
N LEU A 323 17.59 -9.12 11.33
CA LEU A 323 16.80 -8.99 10.10
C LEU A 323 17.22 -7.73 9.32
N ASP A 324 17.38 -6.60 10.01
CA ASP A 324 17.87 -5.35 9.41
C ASP A 324 19.30 -5.50 8.89
N GLU A 325 20.18 -6.21 9.61
CA GLU A 325 21.53 -6.54 9.15
C GLU A 325 21.50 -7.49 7.95
N ASN A 326 20.52 -8.40 7.87
CA ASN A 326 20.35 -9.27 6.71
C ASN A 326 19.90 -8.46 5.48
N GLU A 327 18.95 -7.54 5.64
CA GLU A 327 18.53 -6.60 4.58
C GLU A 327 19.70 -5.70 4.14
N ARG A 328 20.50 -5.18 5.09
CA ARG A 328 21.72 -4.40 4.81
C ARG A 328 22.74 -5.19 4.00
N LEU A 329 23.03 -6.43 4.40
CA LEU A 329 23.95 -7.32 3.69
C LEU A 329 23.41 -7.67 2.29
N HIS A 330 22.09 -7.83 2.14
CA HIS A 330 21.49 -8.04 0.81
C HIS A 330 21.68 -6.82 -0.10
N SER A 331 21.46 -5.61 0.40
CA SER A 331 21.72 -4.35 -0.32
C SER A 331 23.21 -4.19 -0.69
N GLU A 332 24.11 -4.43 0.26
CA GLU A 332 25.56 -4.36 0.04
C GLU A 332 26.02 -5.39 -1.02
N THR A 333 25.40 -6.59 -1.06
CA THR A 333 25.65 -7.56 -2.13
C THR A 333 25.03 -7.18 -3.47
N ALA A 334 24.00 -6.34 -3.51
CA ALA A 334 23.43 -5.81 -4.74
C ALA A 334 24.34 -4.74 -5.34
N ASP A 335 24.82 -3.80 -4.51
CA ASP A 335 25.79 -2.77 -4.89
C ASP A 335 27.10 -3.38 -5.40
N LEU A 336 27.64 -4.37 -4.69
CA LEU A 336 28.84 -5.10 -5.12
C LEU A 336 28.63 -5.85 -6.44
N ARG A 337 27.42 -6.36 -6.71
CA ARG A 337 27.09 -6.97 -8.01
C ARG A 337 27.05 -5.90 -9.10
N GLU A 338 26.47 -4.74 -8.86
CA GLU A 338 26.44 -3.64 -9.83
C GLU A 338 27.85 -3.10 -10.12
N GLU A 339 28.67 -2.90 -9.09
CA GLU A 339 30.07 -2.48 -9.24
C GLU A 339 30.89 -3.55 -9.98
N SER A 340 30.72 -4.84 -9.67
CA SER A 340 31.35 -5.93 -10.42
C SER A 340 30.94 -5.92 -11.89
N THR A 341 29.68 -5.61 -12.18
CA THR A 341 29.16 -5.51 -13.55
C THR A 341 29.77 -4.31 -14.29
N ARG A 342 29.92 -3.16 -13.60
CA ARG A 342 30.58 -1.97 -14.13
C ARG A 342 32.06 -2.22 -14.41
N LEU A 343 32.79 -2.81 -13.47
CA LEU A 343 34.21 -3.16 -13.62
C LEU A 343 34.43 -4.17 -14.75
N ARG A 344 33.56 -5.17 -14.92
CA ARG A 344 33.61 -6.11 -16.05
C ARG A 344 33.44 -5.41 -17.40
N LYS A 345 32.53 -4.43 -17.49
CA LYS A 345 32.38 -3.60 -18.70
C LYS A 345 33.62 -2.73 -18.96
N GLU A 346 34.19 -2.14 -17.90
CA GLU A 346 35.41 -1.33 -17.98
C GLU A 346 36.62 -2.18 -18.45
N VAL A 347 36.82 -3.36 -17.86
CA VAL A 347 37.85 -4.33 -18.28
C VAL A 347 37.66 -4.73 -19.74
N THR A 348 36.43 -5.02 -20.16
CA THR A 348 36.13 -5.35 -21.56
C THR A 348 36.50 -4.20 -22.50
N ARG A 349 36.16 -2.96 -22.12
CA ARG A 349 36.49 -1.74 -22.87
C ARG A 349 38.01 -1.51 -22.97
N LEU A 350 38.73 -1.66 -21.86
CA LEU A 350 40.19 -1.48 -21.81
C LEU A 350 40.91 -2.57 -22.61
N ARG A 351 40.46 -3.83 -22.51
CA ARG A 351 40.97 -4.94 -23.34
C ARG A 351 40.76 -4.68 -24.83
N ALA A 352 39.61 -4.13 -25.22
CA ALA A 352 39.38 -3.74 -26.61
C ALA A 352 40.34 -2.61 -27.05
N LYS A 353 40.58 -1.62 -26.18
CA LYS A 353 41.50 -0.50 -26.45
C LYS A 353 42.97 -0.92 -26.50
N LEU A 354 43.38 -1.94 -25.77
CA LEU A 354 44.74 -2.53 -25.87
C LEU A 354 44.93 -3.24 -27.20
N ARG A 355 43.93 -4.03 -27.64
CA ARG A 355 43.94 -4.68 -28.97
C ARG A 355 44.02 -3.67 -30.11
N THR A 356 43.41 -2.49 -29.99
CA THR A 356 43.56 -1.43 -31.02
C THR A 356 44.95 -0.80 -31.08
N HIS A 357 45.79 -1.01 -30.06
CA HIS A 357 47.19 -0.57 -30.02
C HIS A 357 48.17 -1.74 -30.22
N ASP A 358 47.69 -2.89 -30.70
CA ASP A 358 48.48 -4.11 -30.96
C ASP A 358 49.16 -4.70 -29.71
N ILE A 359 48.58 -4.44 -28.53
CA ILE A 359 49.00 -4.99 -27.24
C ILE A 359 48.04 -6.14 -26.90
N ASP A 360 48.56 -7.36 -26.73
CA ASP A 360 47.77 -8.51 -26.29
C ASP A 360 47.39 -8.35 -24.81
N PRO A 361 46.09 -8.26 -24.47
CA PRO A 361 45.66 -8.08 -23.09
C PRO A 361 45.64 -9.37 -22.24
N ASP A 362 45.96 -10.53 -22.82
CA ASP A 362 45.91 -11.84 -22.15
C ASP A 362 47.30 -12.51 -21.99
N THR A 363 48.39 -11.84 -22.38
CA THR A 363 49.79 -12.16 -21.99
C THR A 363 50.16 -11.56 -20.64
#